data_AF-A0A2P7ZD90-F1
#
_entry.id   AF-A0A2P7ZD90-F1
#
_cell.length_a   1.000
_cell.length_b   1.000
_cell.length_c   1.000
_cell.angle_alpha   90.00
_cell.angle_beta   90.00
_cell.angle_gamma   90.00
#
_symmetry.space_group_name_H-M   'P 1'
#
loop_
_entity.id
_entity.type
_entity.pdbx_description
1 polymer ?
#
loop_
_entity_poly.entity_id
_entity_poly.type
_entity_poly.pdbx_seq_one_letter_code
_entity_poly.pdbx_strand_id
1 'polypeptide(L)'
;MDYVYTAVGLTTVYLYVVHVLRFGWVDSLSRRYNVVDRTSLGKLSLGDAFCIVREMIELEFPHMMGLSIGFALFKTYGIPEISSLLVSTGQLKRPETISKRVADTGTLVLEFVLNEPRSQRRQEAIARMNWLHSRYEKGGKIDNDALLYTLSLFALEPLRWIPEYEWRDLTDVERCAHGMVWKSIGDAMKIQYLPLASSTKQPEHPQAGSWLDCLQWLEELSEWSEQYEAQHQRFAESNKRLSYANIDLLLNNIPLDCFKNAGRLFYSSLLEDNLRAAIQFPEPSAANKRIMKGILALRAFLIRHFFLPRYDSFFRRDWIVRKTDSRSDRINMIEYITFPWYVKPSVWNRWGPYAWMTWFAGGAVPGDDVRYKPEGFKTFEVGPEASEGKGQDEMMADLDDIRRRAERSQCPFSSSVS
;
A
#
# COMPACT_ATOMS: atom_id res chain seq x y z
N MET A 1 41.33 -11.23 -29.52
CA MET A 1 40.05 -11.92 -29.74
C MET A 1 39.59 -12.67 -28.50
N ASP A 2 40.51 -13.28 -27.74
CA ASP A 2 40.20 -14.05 -26.52
C ASP A 2 39.38 -13.28 -25.46
N TYR A 3 39.73 -12.02 -25.19
CA TYR A 3 38.96 -11.18 -24.25
C TYR A 3 37.50 -10.95 -24.66
N VAL A 4 37.21 -10.93 -25.97
CA VAL A 4 35.84 -10.75 -26.48
C VAL A 4 35.02 -12.02 -26.23
N TYR A 5 35.59 -13.19 -26.52
CA TYR A 5 34.93 -14.47 -26.24
C TYR A 5 34.72 -14.70 -24.75
N THR A 6 35.70 -14.36 -23.90
CA THR A 6 35.55 -14.43 -22.44
C THR A 6 34.44 -13.48 -21.96
N ALA A 7 34.41 -12.23 -22.42
CA ALA A 7 33.38 -11.27 -22.02
C ALA A 7 31.96 -11.70 -22.46
N VAL A 8 31.82 -12.21 -23.69
CA VAL A 8 30.54 -12.75 -24.19
C VAL A 8 30.13 -13.98 -23.38
N GLY A 9 31.06 -14.90 -23.10
CA GLY A 9 30.79 -16.09 -22.28
C GLY A 9 30.30 -15.73 -20.89
N LEU A 10 31.00 -14.83 -20.18
CA LEU A 10 30.62 -14.37 -18.85
C LEU A 10 29.26 -13.65 -18.85
N THR A 11 28.98 -12.83 -19.86
CA THR A 11 27.70 -12.13 -19.99
C THR A 11 26.55 -13.11 -20.20
N THR A 12 26.71 -14.08 -21.10
CA THR A 12 25.69 -15.11 -21.37
C THR A 12 25.41 -15.95 -20.12
N VAL A 13 26.46 -16.38 -19.39
CA VAL A 13 26.30 -17.11 -18.13
C VAL A 13 25.56 -16.27 -17.10
N TYR A 14 25.92 -14.99 -16.95
CA TYR A 14 25.24 -14.08 -16.03
C TYR A 14 23.75 -13.93 -16.36
N LEU A 15 23.40 -13.67 -17.62
CA LEU A 15 22.01 -13.53 -18.05
C LEU A 15 21.21 -14.82 -17.86
N TYR A 16 21.83 -15.98 -18.09
CA TYR A 16 21.21 -17.28 -17.81
C TYR A 16 20.96 -17.47 -16.31
N VAL A 17 21.92 -17.13 -15.45
CA VAL A 17 21.75 -17.18 -13.98
C VAL A 17 20.62 -16.24 -13.54
N VAL A 18 20.57 -15.00 -14.03
CA VAL A 18 19.47 -14.07 -13.73
C VAL A 18 18.12 -14.68 -14.12
N HIS A 19 18.03 -15.25 -15.31
CA HIS A 19 16.80 -15.89 -15.79
C HIS A 19 16.37 -17.05 -14.89
N VAL A 20 17.24 -18.04 -14.66
CA VAL A 20 16.92 -19.22 -13.84
C VAL A 20 16.50 -18.82 -12.43
N LEU A 21 17.22 -17.90 -11.80
CA LEU A 21 16.93 -17.49 -10.43
C LEU A 21 15.62 -16.72 -10.30
N ARG A 22 15.27 -15.86 -11.28
CA ARG A 22 14.01 -15.10 -11.25
C ARG A 22 12.79 -15.98 -11.49
N PHE A 23 12.81 -16.79 -12.55
CA PHE A 23 11.65 -17.63 -12.88
C PHE A 23 11.55 -18.84 -11.95
N GLY A 24 12.67 -19.35 -11.44
CA GLY A 24 12.67 -20.45 -10.47
C GLY A 24 11.90 -20.12 -9.18
N TRP A 25 11.92 -18.88 -8.70
CA TRP A 25 11.11 -18.46 -7.55
C TRP A 25 9.61 -18.50 -7.89
N VAL A 26 9.21 -17.96 -9.06
CA VAL A 26 7.80 -17.93 -9.50
C VAL A 26 7.25 -19.35 -9.64
N ASP A 27 8.01 -20.23 -10.31
CA ASP A 27 7.64 -21.63 -10.53
C ASP A 27 7.66 -22.46 -9.22
N SER A 28 8.32 -21.97 -8.18
CA SER A 28 8.31 -22.60 -6.87
C SER A 28 7.07 -22.23 -6.05
N LEU A 29 6.41 -21.10 -6.33
CA LEU A 29 5.38 -20.55 -5.43
C LEU A 29 4.20 -21.50 -5.25
N SER A 30 3.61 -21.95 -6.37
CA SER A 30 2.51 -22.92 -6.36
C SER A 30 2.90 -24.23 -5.66
N ARG A 31 4.16 -24.68 -5.82
CA ARG A 31 4.68 -25.88 -5.15
C ARG A 31 4.90 -25.68 -3.64
N ARG A 32 5.42 -24.52 -3.22
CA ARG A 32 5.66 -24.19 -1.80
C ARG A 32 4.37 -24.22 -0.99
N TYR A 33 3.27 -23.80 -1.60
CA TYR A 33 1.96 -23.69 -0.95
C TYR A 33 0.96 -24.77 -1.38
N ASN A 34 1.41 -25.81 -2.10
CA ASN A 34 0.57 -26.92 -2.57
C ASN A 34 -0.69 -26.50 -3.35
N VAL A 35 -0.59 -25.43 -4.14
CA VAL A 35 -1.64 -24.96 -5.05
C VAL A 35 -1.38 -25.56 -6.43
N VAL A 36 -2.30 -26.37 -6.93
CA VAL A 36 -2.23 -27.01 -8.25
C VAL A 36 -3.19 -26.33 -9.24
N ASP A 37 -4.36 -25.92 -8.75
CA ASP A 37 -5.43 -25.29 -9.51
C ASP A 37 -6.21 -24.29 -8.65
N ARG A 38 -7.20 -23.60 -9.25
CA ARG A 38 -8.05 -22.62 -8.56
C ARG A 38 -8.78 -23.21 -7.34
N THR A 39 -9.21 -24.47 -7.39
CA THR A 39 -9.92 -25.11 -6.27
C THR A 39 -9.01 -25.32 -5.06
N SER A 40 -7.71 -25.51 -5.30
CA SER A 40 -6.72 -25.64 -4.23
C SER A 40 -6.34 -24.32 -3.55
N LEU A 41 -6.74 -23.16 -4.08
CA LEU A 41 -6.52 -21.86 -3.44
C LEU A 41 -7.20 -21.76 -2.07
N GLY A 42 -8.34 -22.43 -1.88
CA GLY A 42 -9.04 -22.47 -0.59
C GLY A 42 -8.23 -23.10 0.56
N LYS A 43 -7.13 -23.80 0.25
CA LYS A 43 -6.21 -24.40 1.24
C LYS A 43 -5.21 -23.40 1.82
N LEU A 44 -5.01 -22.25 1.19
CA LEU A 44 -4.11 -21.23 1.70
C LEU A 44 -4.59 -20.75 3.06
N SER A 45 -3.69 -20.76 4.06
CA SER A 45 -3.98 -20.11 5.32
C SER A 45 -3.75 -18.60 5.23
N LEU A 46 -4.34 -17.83 6.13
CA LEU A 46 -4.07 -16.40 6.25
C LEU A 46 -2.59 -16.12 6.59
N GLY A 47 -1.90 -17.06 7.25
CA GLY A 47 -0.47 -16.99 7.50
C GLY A 47 0.35 -17.16 6.20
N ASP A 48 -0.03 -18.11 5.35
CA ASP A 48 0.57 -18.31 4.03
C ASP A 48 0.37 -17.07 3.16
N ALA A 49 -0.87 -16.58 3.11
CA ALA A 49 -1.22 -15.37 2.37
C ALA A 49 -0.39 -14.16 2.82
N PHE A 50 -0.21 -13.97 4.14
CA PHE A 50 0.66 -12.94 4.69
C PHE A 50 2.11 -13.11 4.23
N CYS A 51 2.67 -14.31 4.30
CA CYS A 51 4.05 -14.57 3.86
C CYS A 51 4.25 -14.23 2.38
N ILE A 52 3.30 -14.62 1.52
CA ILE A 52 3.32 -14.31 0.08
C ILE A 52 3.27 -12.80 -0.15
N VAL A 53 2.32 -12.10 0.47
CA VAL A 53 2.17 -10.64 0.34
C VAL A 53 3.40 -9.90 0.86
N ARG A 54 4.01 -10.37 1.95
CA ARG A 54 5.27 -9.80 2.46
C ARG A 54 6.43 -10.00 1.47
N GLU A 55 6.56 -11.16 0.84
CA GLU A 55 7.54 -11.38 -0.24
C GLU A 55 7.29 -10.45 -1.43
N MET A 56 6.03 -10.23 -1.80
CA MET A 56 5.66 -9.25 -2.85
C MET A 56 6.12 -7.83 -2.50
N ILE A 57 5.90 -7.38 -1.25
CA ILE A 57 6.22 -6.02 -0.79
C ILE A 57 7.72 -5.80 -0.58
N GLU A 58 8.45 -6.80 -0.10
CA GLU A 58 9.83 -6.60 0.37
C GLU A 58 10.90 -7.15 -0.59
N LEU A 59 10.53 -8.09 -1.47
CA LEU A 59 11.46 -8.76 -2.39
C LEU A 59 11.11 -8.52 -3.86
N GLU A 60 9.91 -8.91 -4.28
CA GLU A 60 9.55 -9.01 -5.70
C GLU A 60 9.24 -7.65 -6.31
N PHE A 61 8.29 -6.91 -5.73
CA PHE A 61 7.71 -5.69 -6.29
C PHE A 61 7.75 -4.48 -5.34
N PRO A 62 8.84 -4.23 -4.58
CA PRO A 62 8.82 -3.23 -3.51
C PRO A 62 8.46 -1.82 -3.98
N HIS A 63 8.93 -1.42 -5.17
CA HIS A 63 8.64 -0.09 -5.69
C HIS A 63 7.19 0.04 -6.16
N MET A 64 6.66 -0.92 -6.94
CA MET A 64 5.27 -0.82 -7.42
C MET A 64 4.24 -1.10 -6.33
N MET A 65 4.52 -1.95 -5.34
CA MET A 65 3.63 -2.12 -4.18
C MET A 65 3.49 -0.80 -3.41
N GLY A 66 4.59 -0.11 -3.10
CA GLY A 66 4.55 1.18 -2.42
C GLY A 66 3.90 2.28 -3.27
N LEU A 67 4.25 2.37 -4.56
CA LEU A 67 3.74 3.41 -5.46
C LEU A 67 2.23 3.26 -5.72
N SER A 68 1.77 2.04 -5.99
CA SER A 68 0.34 1.75 -6.24
C SER A 68 -0.51 2.06 -5.02
N ILE A 69 -0.06 1.73 -3.80
CA ILE A 69 -0.75 2.10 -2.56
C ILE A 69 -0.80 3.63 -2.38
N GLY A 70 0.29 4.34 -2.71
CA GLY A 70 0.29 5.80 -2.72
C GLY A 70 -0.76 6.38 -3.66
N PHE A 71 -0.88 5.81 -4.87
CA PHE A 71 -1.91 6.20 -5.83
C PHE A 71 -3.33 5.78 -5.39
N ALA A 72 -3.50 4.62 -4.76
CA ALA A 72 -4.78 4.19 -4.18
C ALA A 72 -5.32 5.24 -3.20
N LEU A 73 -4.49 5.71 -2.27
CA LEU A 73 -4.85 6.81 -1.36
C LEU A 73 -5.20 8.09 -2.14
N PHE A 74 -4.46 8.39 -3.19
CA PHE A 74 -4.71 9.57 -4.03
C PHE A 74 -6.04 9.46 -4.81
N LYS A 75 -6.47 8.27 -5.27
CA LYS A 75 -7.76 8.09 -5.96
C LYS A 75 -8.95 8.50 -5.08
N THR A 76 -8.87 8.27 -3.76
CA THR A 76 -9.90 8.72 -2.82
C THR A 76 -10.13 10.24 -2.84
N TYR A 77 -9.16 11.03 -3.29
CA TYR A 77 -9.29 12.48 -3.39
C TYR A 77 -10.18 12.92 -4.56
N GLY A 78 -10.48 12.01 -5.49
CA GLY A 78 -11.43 12.22 -6.59
C GLY A 78 -12.90 12.13 -6.16
N ILE A 79 -13.18 11.68 -4.93
CA ILE A 79 -14.54 11.55 -4.37
C ILE A 79 -14.85 12.79 -3.51
N PRO A 80 -15.82 13.64 -3.89
CA PRO A 80 -16.11 14.90 -3.19
C PRO A 80 -16.43 14.76 -1.70
N GLU A 81 -17.17 13.71 -1.34
CA GLU A 81 -17.58 13.44 0.04
C GLU A 81 -16.35 13.15 0.92
N ILE A 82 -15.43 12.32 0.41
CA ILE A 82 -14.16 12.00 1.09
C ILE A 82 -13.25 13.24 1.15
N SER A 83 -13.02 13.90 0.01
CA SER A 83 -12.09 15.03 -0.06
C SER A 83 -12.56 16.22 0.79
N SER A 84 -13.87 16.49 0.84
CA SER A 84 -14.45 17.56 1.66
C SER A 84 -14.25 17.29 3.14
N LEU A 85 -14.48 16.04 3.57
CA LEU A 85 -14.19 15.62 4.94
C LEU A 85 -12.71 15.85 5.27
N LEU A 86 -11.81 15.37 4.41
CA LEU A 86 -10.37 15.50 4.59
C LEU A 86 -9.93 16.97 4.69
N VAL A 87 -10.41 17.85 3.81
CA VAL A 87 -10.15 19.30 3.90
C VAL A 87 -10.68 19.89 5.20
N SER A 88 -11.87 19.48 5.64
CA SER A 88 -12.51 19.99 6.87
C SER A 88 -11.76 19.63 8.15
N THR A 89 -11.02 18.51 8.18
CA THR A 89 -10.23 18.09 9.36
C THR A 89 -9.13 19.07 9.74
N GLY A 90 -8.74 19.96 8.82
CA GLY A 90 -7.63 20.91 9.01
C GLY A 90 -6.24 20.27 8.98
N GLN A 91 -6.14 18.94 8.88
CA GLN A 91 -4.86 18.22 8.78
C GLN A 91 -4.15 18.46 7.44
N LEU A 92 -4.83 19.11 6.49
CA LEU A 92 -4.34 19.35 5.14
C LEU A 92 -4.08 20.83 4.84
N LYS A 93 -3.94 21.65 5.89
CA LYS A 93 -3.79 23.12 5.76
C LYS A 93 -2.35 23.57 5.54
N ARG A 94 -1.36 22.88 6.13
CA ARG A 94 0.06 23.26 6.09
C ARG A 94 0.92 22.07 5.68
N PRO A 95 2.07 22.26 5.01
CA PRO A 95 2.95 21.16 4.59
C PRO A 95 3.29 20.18 5.72
N GLU A 96 3.50 20.71 6.93
CA GLU A 96 3.87 19.91 8.11
C GLU A 96 2.72 19.00 8.56
N THR A 97 1.49 19.51 8.56
CA THR A 97 0.31 18.73 8.96
C THR A 97 -0.04 17.70 7.89
N ILE A 98 0.08 18.06 6.60
CA ILE A 98 -0.14 17.12 5.49
C ILE A 98 0.89 15.99 5.61
N SER A 99 2.17 16.33 5.82
CA SER A 99 3.24 15.34 5.97
C SER A 99 3.03 14.43 7.17
N LYS A 100 2.66 14.98 8.34
CA LYS A 100 2.35 14.16 9.51
C LYS A 100 1.21 13.20 9.22
N ARG A 101 0.13 13.66 8.56
CA ARG A 101 -1.00 12.80 8.19
C ARG A 101 -0.55 11.66 7.25
N VAL A 102 0.26 11.97 6.23
CA VAL A 102 0.79 10.96 5.31
C VAL A 102 1.66 9.94 6.07
N ALA A 103 2.51 10.41 6.98
CA ALA A 103 3.33 9.55 7.83
C ALA A 103 2.47 8.66 8.74
N ASP A 104 1.49 9.23 9.45
CA ASP A 104 0.59 8.50 10.35
C ASP A 104 -0.20 7.41 9.61
N THR A 105 -0.74 7.72 8.42
CA THR A 105 -1.41 6.73 7.56
C THR A 105 -0.45 5.64 7.12
N GLY A 106 0.74 6.01 6.62
CA GLY A 106 1.76 5.05 6.19
C GLY A 106 2.20 4.13 7.32
N THR A 107 2.41 4.67 8.52
CA THR A 107 2.75 3.92 9.72
C THR A 107 1.70 2.87 10.04
N LEU A 108 0.42 3.24 10.17
CA LEU A 108 -0.63 2.28 10.49
C LEU A 108 -0.77 1.20 9.40
N VAL A 109 -0.73 1.59 8.12
CA VAL A 109 -0.82 0.65 7.00
C VAL A 109 0.34 -0.35 7.02
N LEU A 110 1.58 0.11 7.20
CA LEU A 110 2.74 -0.77 7.28
C LEU A 110 2.66 -1.69 8.50
N GLU A 111 2.20 -1.20 9.65
CA GLU A 111 2.02 -2.03 10.85
C GLU A 111 1.06 -3.19 10.60
N PHE A 112 -0.10 -2.97 9.98
CA PHE A 112 -1.07 -4.05 9.79
C PHE A 112 -0.84 -4.91 8.54
N VAL A 113 -0.05 -4.45 7.56
CA VAL A 113 0.27 -5.22 6.34
C VAL A 113 1.56 -6.04 6.51
N LEU A 114 2.58 -5.52 7.21
CA LEU A 114 3.90 -6.18 7.32
C LEU A 114 4.12 -6.96 8.62
N ASN A 115 3.16 -6.96 9.54
CA ASN A 115 3.18 -7.83 10.71
C ASN A 115 2.17 -8.97 10.58
N GLU A 116 2.48 -10.11 11.20
CA GLU A 116 1.66 -11.32 11.10
C GLU A 116 0.21 -11.10 11.57
N PRO A 117 -0.77 -11.84 11.00
CA PRO A 117 -2.19 -11.76 11.35
C PRO A 117 -2.52 -11.70 12.85
N ARG A 118 -1.81 -12.49 13.65
CA ARG A 118 -2.04 -12.63 15.10
C ARG A 118 -1.08 -11.81 15.95
N SER A 119 -0.20 -11.03 15.33
CA SER A 119 0.75 -10.19 16.07
C SER A 119 0.02 -9.03 16.76
N GLN A 120 0.49 -8.69 17.97
CA GLN A 120 -0.02 -7.55 18.72
C GLN A 120 0.06 -6.25 17.90
N ARG A 121 1.18 -6.04 17.19
CA ARG A 121 1.42 -4.88 16.33
C ARG A 121 0.34 -4.66 15.27
N ARG A 122 0.01 -5.71 14.51
CA ARG A 122 -1.06 -5.64 13.51
C ARG A 122 -2.41 -5.30 14.15
N GLN A 123 -2.75 -6.00 15.22
CA GLN A 123 -4.04 -5.86 15.87
C GLN A 123 -4.22 -4.46 16.48
N GLU A 124 -3.19 -3.94 17.15
CA GLU A 124 -3.19 -2.57 17.71
C GLU A 124 -3.30 -1.51 16.63
N ALA A 125 -2.63 -1.69 15.49
CA ALA A 125 -2.72 -0.74 14.39
C ALA A 125 -4.11 -0.70 13.76
N ILE A 126 -4.76 -1.86 13.61
CA ILE A 126 -6.17 -1.93 13.16
C ILE A 126 -7.09 -1.30 14.21
N ALA A 127 -6.93 -1.63 15.50
CA ALA A 127 -7.73 -1.02 16.56
C ALA A 127 -7.57 0.51 16.60
N ARG A 128 -6.35 1.00 16.37
CA ARG A 128 -6.06 2.43 16.28
C ARG A 128 -6.78 3.07 15.09
N MET A 129 -6.75 2.42 13.93
CA MET A 129 -7.47 2.86 12.73
C MET A 129 -8.98 2.92 12.99
N ASN A 130 -9.55 1.86 13.56
CA ASN A 130 -10.96 1.78 13.92
C ASN A 130 -11.36 2.89 14.88
N TRP A 131 -10.58 3.15 15.93
CA TRP A 131 -10.87 4.24 16.85
C TRP A 131 -10.85 5.61 16.17
N LEU A 132 -9.84 5.87 15.33
CA LEU A 132 -9.72 7.13 14.58
C LEU A 132 -10.92 7.34 13.62
N HIS A 133 -11.37 6.29 12.93
CA HIS A 133 -12.53 6.35 12.04
C HIS A 133 -13.87 6.43 12.78
N SER A 134 -14.01 5.73 13.91
CA SER A 134 -15.28 5.61 14.65
C SER A 134 -15.92 6.95 15.02
N ARG A 135 -15.10 7.97 15.25
CA ARG A 135 -15.55 9.33 15.61
C ARG A 135 -16.26 10.02 14.44
N TYR A 136 -15.81 9.74 13.22
CA TYR A 136 -16.43 10.25 12.00
C TYR A 136 -17.60 9.39 11.55
N GLU A 137 -17.53 8.06 11.74
CA GLU A 137 -18.64 7.14 11.49
C GLU A 137 -19.84 7.44 12.40
N LYS A 138 -19.62 7.55 13.72
CA LYS A 138 -20.67 7.94 14.69
C LYS A 138 -21.24 9.33 14.41
N GLY A 139 -20.46 10.20 13.76
CA GLY A 139 -20.87 11.52 13.32
C GLY A 139 -21.55 11.53 11.95
N GLY A 140 -21.76 10.38 11.30
CA GLY A 140 -22.38 10.25 9.97
C GLY A 140 -21.54 10.85 8.83
N LYS A 141 -20.22 11.00 9.02
CA LYS A 141 -19.32 11.64 8.04
C LYS A 141 -18.55 10.64 7.19
N ILE A 142 -18.40 9.41 7.67
CA ILE A 142 -17.86 8.27 6.92
C ILE A 142 -18.97 7.22 6.92
N ASP A 143 -19.47 6.89 5.75
CA ASP A 143 -20.38 5.77 5.56
C ASP A 143 -19.60 4.49 5.23
N ASN A 144 -20.31 3.36 5.23
CA ASN A 144 -19.71 2.07 4.93
C ASN A 144 -19.17 1.98 3.50
N ASP A 145 -19.84 2.62 2.54
CA ASP A 145 -19.44 2.54 1.14
C ASP A 145 -18.14 3.30 0.88
N ALA A 146 -17.90 4.44 1.54
CA ALA A 146 -16.61 5.11 1.51
C ALA A 146 -15.48 4.26 2.13
N LEU A 147 -15.78 3.50 3.19
CA LEU A 147 -14.82 2.53 3.76
C LEU A 147 -14.55 1.38 2.80
N LEU A 148 -15.59 0.79 2.20
CA LEU A 148 -15.47 -0.31 1.25
C LEU A 148 -14.74 0.12 -0.03
N TYR A 149 -14.99 1.33 -0.52
CA TYR A 149 -14.26 1.93 -1.64
C TYR A 149 -12.79 2.16 -1.29
N THR A 150 -12.49 2.68 -0.10
CA THR A 150 -11.09 2.83 0.32
C THR A 150 -10.40 1.47 0.41
N LEU A 151 -11.08 0.45 0.95
CA LEU A 151 -10.57 -0.92 1.02
C LEU A 151 -10.35 -1.53 -0.37
N SER A 152 -11.26 -1.31 -1.31
CA SER A 152 -11.15 -1.82 -2.69
C SER A 152 -9.89 -1.30 -3.35
N LEU A 153 -9.58 -0.01 -3.20
CA LEU A 153 -8.38 0.58 -3.79
C LEU A 153 -7.09 -0.07 -3.27
N PHE A 154 -7.00 -0.37 -1.98
CA PHE A 154 -5.86 -1.08 -1.43
C PHE A 154 -5.74 -2.54 -1.94
N ALA A 155 -6.87 -3.21 -2.14
CA ALA A 155 -6.92 -4.58 -2.65
C ALA A 155 -6.65 -4.66 -4.16
N LEU A 156 -7.08 -3.67 -4.95
CA LEU A 156 -7.12 -3.73 -6.41
C LEU A 156 -5.98 -2.98 -7.08
N GLU A 157 -5.57 -1.82 -6.59
CA GLU A 157 -4.56 -0.99 -7.28
C GLU A 157 -3.20 -1.70 -7.42
N PRO A 158 -2.66 -2.40 -6.40
CA PRO A 158 -1.45 -3.20 -6.60
C PRO A 158 -1.62 -4.27 -7.69
N LEU A 159 -2.79 -4.93 -7.74
CA LEU A 159 -3.09 -5.96 -8.73
C LEU A 159 -3.26 -5.40 -10.15
N ARG A 160 -3.61 -4.12 -10.29
CA ARG A 160 -3.68 -3.40 -11.57
C ARG A 160 -2.33 -2.85 -12.02
N TRP A 161 -1.52 -2.36 -11.09
CA TRP A 161 -0.24 -1.71 -11.39
C TRP A 161 0.90 -2.68 -11.70
N ILE A 162 0.96 -3.82 -11.00
CA ILE A 162 2.03 -4.79 -11.19
C ILE A 162 2.06 -5.34 -12.63
N PRO A 163 0.94 -5.82 -13.21
CA PRO A 163 0.94 -6.35 -14.57
C PRO A 163 1.34 -5.31 -15.64
N GLU A 164 1.00 -4.02 -15.40
CA GLU A 164 1.29 -2.93 -16.34
C GLU A 164 2.75 -2.42 -16.24
N TYR A 165 3.34 -2.41 -15.04
CA TYR A 165 4.60 -1.67 -14.78
C TYR A 165 5.75 -2.49 -14.18
N GLU A 166 5.54 -3.75 -13.83
CA GLU A 166 6.61 -4.64 -13.35
C GLU A 166 7.05 -5.66 -14.40
N TRP A 167 8.15 -6.34 -14.08
CA TRP A 167 8.85 -7.27 -14.97
C TRP A 167 8.08 -8.56 -15.29
N ARG A 168 6.98 -8.84 -14.56
CA ARG A 168 6.06 -9.96 -14.77
C ARG A 168 4.68 -9.65 -14.20
N ASP A 169 3.70 -10.45 -14.61
CA ASP A 169 2.38 -10.51 -14.02
C ASP A 169 2.38 -11.26 -12.67
N LEU A 170 1.30 -11.09 -11.93
CA LEU A 170 0.97 -11.81 -10.70
C LEU A 170 0.41 -13.18 -11.02
N THR A 171 0.79 -14.17 -10.24
CA THR A 171 0.15 -15.49 -10.24
C THR A 171 -1.20 -15.43 -9.51
N ASP A 172 -2.10 -16.37 -9.81
CA ASP A 172 -3.36 -16.48 -9.07
C ASP A 172 -3.16 -16.75 -7.57
N VAL A 173 -2.04 -17.40 -7.19
CA VAL A 173 -1.64 -17.57 -5.78
C VAL A 173 -1.36 -16.23 -5.12
N GLU A 174 -0.61 -15.34 -5.78
CA GLU A 174 -0.32 -13.99 -5.29
C GLU A 174 -1.58 -13.12 -5.22
N ARG A 175 -2.41 -13.14 -6.28
CA ARG A 175 -3.68 -12.40 -6.30
C ARG A 175 -4.59 -12.85 -5.16
N CYS A 176 -4.74 -14.16 -4.99
CA CYS A 176 -5.53 -14.74 -3.92
C CYS A 176 -5.01 -14.35 -2.54
N ALA A 177 -3.70 -14.50 -2.30
CA ALA A 177 -3.05 -14.13 -1.04
C ALA A 177 -3.27 -12.65 -0.70
N HIS A 178 -3.11 -11.76 -1.69
CA HIS A 178 -3.36 -10.33 -1.53
C HIS A 178 -4.83 -10.05 -1.16
N GLY A 179 -5.78 -10.68 -1.86
CA GLY A 179 -7.21 -10.60 -1.55
C GLY A 179 -7.54 -11.10 -0.14
N MET A 180 -6.97 -12.23 0.29
CA MET A 180 -7.15 -12.76 1.65
C MET A 180 -6.65 -11.80 2.73
N VAL A 181 -5.48 -11.21 2.54
CA VAL A 181 -4.92 -10.25 3.52
C VAL A 181 -5.82 -9.01 3.63
N TRP A 182 -6.24 -8.43 2.50
CA TRP A 182 -7.09 -7.23 2.51
C TRP A 182 -8.51 -7.50 3.00
N LYS A 183 -9.12 -8.63 2.63
CA LYS A 183 -10.41 -9.02 3.22
C LYS A 183 -10.29 -9.20 4.73
N SER A 184 -9.23 -9.84 5.22
CA SER A 184 -9.01 -9.99 6.66
C SER A 184 -8.86 -8.64 7.37
N ILE A 185 -8.25 -7.63 6.72
CA ILE A 185 -8.18 -6.27 7.23
C ILE A 185 -9.58 -5.64 7.25
N GLY A 186 -10.34 -5.73 6.15
CA GLY A 186 -11.72 -5.22 6.08
C GLY A 186 -12.64 -5.83 7.14
N ASP A 187 -12.55 -7.14 7.36
CA ASP A 187 -13.31 -7.87 8.39
C ASP A 187 -12.96 -7.38 9.80
N ALA A 188 -11.68 -7.09 10.06
CA ALA A 188 -11.20 -6.56 11.34
C ALA A 188 -11.52 -5.07 11.52
N MET A 189 -11.67 -4.33 10.42
CA MET A 189 -12.18 -2.96 10.38
C MET A 189 -13.71 -2.88 10.40
N LYS A 190 -14.41 -4.02 10.46
CA LYS A 190 -15.87 -4.12 10.51
C LYS A 190 -16.57 -3.52 9.28
N ILE A 191 -15.88 -3.49 8.15
CA ILE A 191 -16.43 -3.06 6.87
C ILE A 191 -17.45 -4.09 6.39
N GLN A 192 -18.63 -3.62 6.01
CA GLN A 192 -19.71 -4.45 5.50
C GLN A 192 -19.60 -4.57 3.98
N TYR A 193 -19.86 -5.78 3.48
CA TYR A 193 -19.77 -6.10 2.06
C TYR A 193 -21.14 -6.23 1.37
N LEU A 194 -22.21 -5.75 2.01
CA LEU A 194 -23.59 -5.88 1.51
C LEU A 194 -23.78 -5.52 0.01
N PRO A 195 -23.06 -4.51 -0.55
CA PRO A 195 -23.18 -4.20 -1.97
C PRO A 195 -22.60 -5.25 -2.92
N LEU A 196 -21.78 -6.20 -2.43
CA LEU A 196 -21.19 -7.25 -3.25
C LEU A 196 -22.18 -8.41 -3.42
N ALA A 197 -22.28 -8.93 -4.65
CA ALA A 197 -23.33 -9.88 -5.04
C ALA A 197 -23.37 -11.14 -4.16
N SER A 198 -22.21 -11.71 -3.82
CA SER A 198 -22.11 -12.94 -3.02
C SER A 198 -22.03 -12.70 -1.51
N SER A 199 -22.25 -11.46 -1.05
CA SER A 199 -22.24 -11.13 0.38
C SER A 199 -23.52 -11.51 1.11
N THR A 200 -24.65 -11.59 0.40
CA THR A 200 -25.99 -11.72 0.97
C THR A 200 -26.64 -13.01 0.51
N LYS A 201 -26.98 -13.90 1.46
CA LYS A 201 -27.73 -15.13 1.17
C LYS A 201 -29.06 -14.79 0.48
N GLN A 202 -29.14 -14.99 -0.82
CA GLN A 202 -30.39 -14.89 -1.57
C GLN A 202 -31.22 -16.18 -1.38
N PRO A 203 -32.56 -16.08 -1.27
CA PRO A 203 -33.44 -17.26 -1.12
C PRO A 203 -33.29 -18.29 -2.24
N GLU A 204 -33.11 -17.83 -3.48
CA GLU A 204 -32.89 -18.65 -4.69
C GLU A 204 -31.51 -19.33 -4.76
N HIS A 205 -30.51 -18.83 -4.01
CA HIS A 205 -29.14 -19.34 -4.02
C HIS A 205 -28.59 -19.48 -2.60
N PRO A 206 -28.82 -20.63 -1.92
CA PRO A 206 -28.43 -20.81 -0.50
C PRO A 206 -26.91 -20.75 -0.24
N GLN A 207 -26.08 -20.80 -1.29
CA GLN A 207 -24.63 -20.58 -1.21
C GLN A 207 -24.21 -19.09 -1.31
N ALA A 208 -25.13 -18.18 -1.68
CA ALA A 208 -24.85 -16.74 -1.91
C ALA A 208 -24.50 -15.93 -0.64
N GLY A 209 -24.10 -16.57 0.46
CA GLY A 209 -23.60 -15.90 1.66
C GLY A 209 -22.08 -16.03 1.86
N SER A 210 -21.37 -16.54 0.87
CA SER A 210 -19.93 -16.73 0.90
C SER A 210 -19.39 -16.78 -0.53
N TRP A 211 -18.32 -16.03 -0.81
CA TRP A 211 -17.55 -16.18 -2.04
C TRP A 211 -16.94 -17.58 -2.14
N LEU A 212 -16.88 -18.13 -3.36
CA LEU A 212 -16.24 -19.40 -3.65
C LEU A 212 -14.75 -19.38 -3.28
N ASP A 213 -14.08 -18.29 -3.63
CA ASP A 213 -12.67 -18.06 -3.36
C ASP A 213 -12.35 -16.57 -3.28
N CYS A 214 -11.09 -16.31 -2.92
CA CYS A 214 -10.45 -14.99 -2.91
C CYS A 214 -10.51 -14.25 -4.26
N LEU A 215 -10.51 -14.96 -5.39
CA LEU A 215 -10.51 -14.33 -6.70
C LEU A 215 -11.91 -13.80 -7.04
N GLN A 216 -12.97 -14.55 -6.72
CA GLN A 216 -14.34 -14.07 -6.88
C GLN A 216 -14.60 -12.82 -6.03
N TRP A 217 -14.07 -12.76 -4.80
CA TRP A 217 -14.18 -11.55 -3.97
C TRP A 217 -13.49 -10.35 -4.62
N LEU A 218 -12.31 -10.54 -5.22
CA LEU A 218 -11.61 -9.47 -5.94
C LEU A 218 -12.37 -9.05 -7.21
N GLU A 219 -12.95 -9.99 -7.94
CA GLU A 219 -13.77 -9.73 -9.13
C GLU A 219 -14.99 -8.86 -8.78
N GLU A 220 -15.79 -9.29 -7.79
CA GLU A 220 -16.97 -8.53 -7.33
C GLU A 220 -16.59 -7.17 -6.74
N LEU A 221 -15.46 -7.09 -6.01
CA LEU A 221 -14.97 -5.84 -5.46
C LEU A 221 -14.52 -4.87 -6.57
N SER A 222 -13.95 -5.37 -7.66
CA SER A 222 -13.57 -4.58 -8.84
C SER A 222 -14.81 -4.02 -9.53
N GLU A 223 -15.80 -4.86 -9.82
CA GLU A 223 -17.05 -4.45 -10.47
C GLU A 223 -17.78 -3.39 -9.64
N TRP A 224 -17.89 -3.60 -8.34
CA TRP A 224 -18.52 -2.64 -7.44
C TRP A 224 -17.71 -1.34 -7.35
N SER A 225 -16.38 -1.40 -7.26
CA SER A 225 -15.51 -0.22 -7.16
C SER A 225 -15.59 0.64 -8.41
N GLU A 226 -15.63 0.04 -9.61
CA GLU A 226 -15.80 0.76 -10.88
C GLU A 226 -17.15 1.47 -10.96
N GLN A 227 -18.23 0.82 -10.49
CA GLN A 227 -19.55 1.43 -10.41
C GLN A 227 -19.60 2.58 -9.39
N TYR A 228 -18.97 2.40 -8.23
CA TYR A 228 -18.85 3.45 -7.22
C TYR A 228 -18.11 4.68 -7.78
N GLU A 229 -16.98 4.46 -8.47
CA GLU A 229 -16.25 5.56 -9.14
C GLU A 229 -17.11 6.24 -10.21
N ALA A 230 -17.82 5.49 -11.04
CA ALA A 230 -18.69 6.08 -12.08
C ALA A 230 -19.80 6.97 -11.50
N GLN A 231 -20.29 6.67 -10.29
CA GLN A 231 -21.36 7.42 -9.63
C GLN A 231 -20.85 8.60 -8.79
N HIS A 232 -19.72 8.43 -8.11
CA HIS A 232 -19.24 9.37 -7.09
C HIS A 232 -18.03 10.20 -7.54
N GLN A 233 -17.20 9.71 -8.45
CA GLN A 233 -16.00 10.41 -8.89
C GLN A 233 -16.35 11.55 -9.84
N ARG A 234 -16.36 12.78 -9.31
CA ARG A 234 -16.72 14.00 -10.04
C ARG A 234 -15.91 15.16 -9.56
N PHE A 235 -15.85 16.22 -10.35
CA PHE A 235 -15.13 17.42 -9.97
C PHE A 235 -15.68 18.05 -8.69
N ALA A 236 -14.77 18.39 -7.78
CA ALA A 236 -15.03 19.29 -6.65
C ALA A 236 -13.77 20.12 -6.34
N GLU A 237 -13.97 21.33 -5.82
CA GLU A 237 -12.86 22.21 -5.46
C GLU A 237 -12.00 21.63 -4.33
N SER A 238 -12.63 20.88 -3.41
CA SER A 238 -11.93 20.12 -2.37
C SER A 238 -10.98 19.06 -2.95
N ASN A 239 -11.40 18.35 -4.01
CA ASN A 239 -10.60 17.35 -4.71
C ASN A 239 -9.32 17.99 -5.26
N LYS A 240 -9.48 19.10 -6.01
CA LYS A 240 -8.39 19.85 -6.63
C LYS A 240 -7.43 20.36 -5.57
N ARG A 241 -7.93 21.08 -4.57
CA ARG A 241 -7.12 21.64 -3.49
C ARG A 241 -6.30 20.57 -2.77
N LEU A 242 -6.93 19.45 -2.41
CA LEU A 242 -6.28 18.36 -1.71
C LEU A 242 -5.21 17.69 -2.57
N SER A 243 -5.55 17.38 -3.81
CA SER A 243 -4.67 16.68 -4.75
C SER A 243 -3.42 17.48 -5.07
N TYR A 244 -3.57 18.78 -5.33
CA TYR A 244 -2.43 19.66 -5.61
C TYR A 244 -1.54 19.82 -4.38
N ALA A 245 -2.12 20.03 -3.19
CA ALA A 245 -1.35 20.12 -1.95
C ALA A 245 -0.56 18.84 -1.65
N ASN A 246 -1.12 17.66 -1.97
CA ASN A 246 -0.43 16.39 -1.81
C ASN A 246 0.71 16.21 -2.83
N ILE A 247 0.46 16.48 -4.11
CA ILE A 247 1.50 16.41 -5.16
C ILE A 247 2.65 17.38 -4.86
N ASP A 248 2.35 18.62 -4.49
CA ASP A 248 3.37 19.61 -4.14
C ASP A 248 4.18 19.17 -2.92
N LEU A 249 3.54 18.56 -1.92
CA LEU A 249 4.24 17.97 -0.78
C LEU A 249 5.18 16.85 -1.23
N LEU A 250 4.74 15.91 -2.07
CA LEU A 250 5.57 14.80 -2.56
C LEU A 250 6.78 15.27 -3.38
N LEU A 251 6.67 16.43 -4.04
CA LEU A 251 7.74 17.06 -4.80
C LEU A 251 8.59 18.03 -3.97
N ASN A 252 8.32 18.16 -2.66
CA ASN A 252 8.98 19.15 -1.80
C ASN A 252 10.50 18.94 -1.69
N ASN A 253 10.95 17.68 -1.62
CA ASN A 253 12.36 17.34 -1.47
C ASN A 253 13.14 17.35 -2.79
N ILE A 254 12.53 17.80 -3.88
CA ILE A 254 13.16 17.91 -5.20
C ILE A 254 13.70 19.33 -5.37
N PRO A 255 15.01 19.54 -5.56
CA PRO A 255 15.62 20.86 -5.43
C PRO A 255 15.35 21.81 -6.60
N LEU A 256 15.18 21.31 -7.83
CA LEU A 256 15.04 22.16 -9.02
C LEU A 256 13.61 22.11 -9.59
N ASP A 257 13.10 23.26 -10.01
CA ASP A 257 11.75 23.39 -10.58
C ASP A 257 11.55 22.58 -11.86
N CYS A 258 12.60 22.40 -12.68
CA CYS A 258 12.52 21.53 -13.85
C CYS A 258 12.21 20.08 -13.47
N PHE A 259 12.81 19.57 -12.37
CA PHE A 259 12.54 18.23 -11.87
C PHE A 259 11.18 18.14 -11.16
N LYS A 260 10.73 19.20 -10.48
CA LYS A 260 9.35 19.26 -9.96
C LYS A 260 8.33 19.19 -11.10
N ASN A 261 8.56 19.88 -12.21
CA ASN A 261 7.69 19.83 -13.38
C ASN A 261 7.72 18.46 -14.06
N ALA A 262 8.88 17.79 -14.11
CA ALA A 262 8.96 16.39 -14.54
C ALA A 262 8.15 15.46 -13.61
N GLY A 263 8.18 15.71 -12.30
CA GLY A 263 7.34 15.00 -11.32
C GLY A 263 5.85 15.24 -11.51
N ARG A 264 5.41 16.49 -11.76
CA ARG A 264 4.01 16.79 -12.12
C ARG A 264 3.61 16.08 -13.41
N LEU A 265 4.51 16.03 -14.39
CA LEU A 265 4.27 15.30 -15.63
C LEU A 265 4.13 13.79 -15.38
N PHE A 266 4.96 13.23 -14.50
CA PHE A 266 4.84 11.86 -14.03
C PHE A 266 3.45 11.57 -13.44
N TYR A 267 2.98 12.37 -12.48
CA TYR A 267 1.62 12.22 -11.94
C TYR A 267 0.56 12.32 -13.03
N SER A 268 0.61 13.38 -13.86
CA SER A 268 -0.39 13.57 -14.92
C SER A 268 -0.46 12.40 -15.91
N SER A 269 0.66 11.69 -16.13
CA SER A 269 0.79 10.59 -17.09
C SER A 269 0.33 9.24 -16.54
N LEU A 270 0.31 9.07 -15.22
CA LEU A 270 -0.10 7.83 -14.55
C LEU A 270 -1.50 7.89 -13.95
N LEU A 271 -2.03 9.09 -13.72
CA LEU A 271 -3.41 9.27 -13.28
C LEU A 271 -4.39 8.82 -14.37
N GLU A 272 -5.41 8.08 -13.96
CA GLU A 272 -6.54 7.73 -14.80
C GLU A 272 -7.31 8.97 -15.26
N ASP A 273 -7.87 8.94 -16.46
CA ASP A 273 -8.50 10.12 -17.06
C ASP A 273 -9.72 10.61 -16.25
N ASN A 274 -10.51 9.70 -15.67
CA ASN A 274 -11.64 10.06 -14.81
C ASN A 274 -11.19 10.77 -13.52
N LEU A 275 -10.15 10.27 -12.86
CA LEU A 275 -9.59 10.89 -11.66
C LEU A 275 -8.99 12.26 -11.99
N ARG A 276 -8.20 12.33 -13.07
CA ARG A 276 -7.59 13.58 -13.55
C ARG A 276 -8.65 14.65 -13.83
N ALA A 277 -9.78 14.28 -14.43
CA ALA A 277 -10.92 15.17 -14.63
C ALA A 277 -11.55 15.60 -13.29
N ALA A 278 -11.74 14.67 -12.36
CA ALA A 278 -12.31 14.95 -11.03
C ALA A 278 -11.44 15.88 -10.16
N ILE A 279 -10.14 15.96 -10.41
CA ILE A 279 -9.22 16.87 -9.68
C ILE A 279 -8.80 18.10 -10.54
N GLN A 280 -9.25 18.18 -11.80
CA GLN A 280 -8.78 19.16 -12.79
C GLN A 280 -7.25 19.25 -12.87
N PHE A 281 -6.56 18.11 -12.98
CA PHE A 281 -5.12 18.09 -13.18
C PHE A 281 -4.78 18.18 -14.68
N PRO A 282 -3.70 18.89 -15.08
CA PRO A 282 -3.39 19.12 -16.49
C PRO A 282 -3.26 17.81 -17.28
N GLU A 283 -3.78 17.80 -18.50
CA GLU A 283 -3.64 16.66 -19.40
C GLU A 283 -2.21 16.56 -19.94
N PRO A 284 -1.53 15.40 -19.78
CA PRO A 284 -0.27 15.19 -20.46
C PRO A 284 -0.52 14.98 -21.96
N SER A 285 0.43 15.43 -22.79
CA SER A 285 0.40 15.08 -24.21
C SER A 285 0.49 13.57 -24.42
N ALA A 286 -0.05 13.06 -25.52
CA ALA A 286 0.06 11.65 -25.88
C ALA A 286 1.53 11.18 -25.97
N ALA A 287 2.44 12.08 -26.39
CA ALA A 287 3.87 11.82 -26.40
C ALA A 287 4.41 11.60 -24.97
N ASN A 288 4.03 12.43 -24.01
CA ASN A 288 4.47 12.29 -22.63
C ASN A 288 3.93 11.01 -21.98
N LYS A 289 2.65 10.65 -22.22
CA LYS A 289 2.09 9.36 -21.78
C LYS A 289 2.93 8.19 -22.32
N ARG A 290 3.27 8.21 -23.62
CA ARG A 290 4.09 7.16 -24.26
C ARG A 290 5.52 7.11 -23.71
N ILE A 291 6.15 8.26 -23.50
CA ILE A 291 7.50 8.35 -22.90
C ILE A 291 7.48 7.74 -21.51
N MET A 292 6.50 8.09 -20.68
CA MET A 292 6.38 7.56 -19.32
C MET A 292 6.20 6.04 -19.31
N LYS A 293 5.28 5.52 -20.13
CA LYS A 293 5.11 4.07 -20.31
C LYS A 293 6.40 3.41 -20.81
N GLY A 294 7.12 4.04 -21.74
CA GLY A 294 8.41 3.56 -22.22
C GLY A 294 9.49 3.49 -21.14
N ILE A 295 9.57 4.47 -20.25
CA ILE A 295 10.50 4.48 -19.11
C ILE A 295 10.19 3.32 -18.16
N LEU A 296 8.92 3.12 -17.81
CA LEU A 296 8.50 2.04 -16.92
C LEU A 296 8.68 0.66 -17.56
N ALA A 297 8.38 0.52 -18.86
CA ALA A 297 8.63 -0.71 -19.62
C ALA A 297 10.13 -1.02 -19.73
N LEU A 298 10.97 -0.01 -19.96
CA LEU A 298 12.43 -0.18 -19.96
C LEU A 298 12.93 -0.62 -18.58
N ARG A 299 12.44 0.00 -17.49
CA ARG A 299 12.75 -0.43 -16.13
C ARG A 299 12.36 -1.90 -15.92
N ALA A 300 11.13 -2.28 -16.28
CA ALA A 300 10.64 -3.66 -16.16
C ALA A 300 11.51 -4.64 -16.95
N PHE A 301 11.87 -4.31 -18.19
CA PHE A 301 12.78 -5.08 -19.03
C PHE A 301 14.17 -5.24 -18.39
N LEU A 302 14.75 -4.15 -17.89
CA LEU A 302 16.05 -4.20 -17.23
C LEU A 302 16.00 -5.09 -15.99
N ILE A 303 14.98 -4.92 -15.14
CA ILE A 303 14.75 -5.78 -13.95
C ILE A 303 14.66 -7.25 -14.37
N ARG A 304 13.85 -7.56 -15.38
CA ARG A 304 13.60 -8.93 -15.86
C ARG A 304 14.89 -9.66 -16.28
N HIS A 305 15.80 -8.96 -16.96
CA HIS A 305 16.91 -9.61 -17.66
C HIS A 305 18.29 -9.34 -17.07
N PHE A 306 18.47 -8.24 -16.33
CA PHE A 306 19.81 -7.78 -15.94
C PHE A 306 20.04 -7.71 -14.44
N PHE A 307 18.99 -7.72 -13.61
CA PHE A 307 19.15 -7.65 -12.16
C PHE A 307 18.89 -9.02 -11.52
N LEU A 308 19.72 -9.44 -10.57
CA LEU A 308 19.43 -10.62 -9.74
C LEU A 308 18.18 -10.40 -8.87
N PRO A 309 17.43 -11.46 -8.50
CA PRO A 309 16.33 -11.33 -7.55
C PRO A 309 16.84 -10.93 -6.15
N ARG A 310 15.96 -10.33 -5.35
CA ARG A 310 16.28 -9.95 -3.96
C ARG A 310 16.11 -11.16 -3.08
N TYR A 311 17.20 -11.57 -2.42
CA TYR A 311 17.15 -12.66 -1.44
C TYR A 311 17.01 -12.12 -0.01
N ASP A 312 16.29 -12.90 0.79
CA ASP A 312 15.82 -12.60 2.15
C ASP A 312 16.87 -11.92 3.05
N SER A 313 18.13 -12.34 2.97
CA SER A 313 19.15 -11.96 3.96
C SER A 313 19.94 -10.69 3.65
N PHE A 314 20.03 -10.24 2.38
CA PHE A 314 20.98 -9.18 2.01
C PHE A 314 20.37 -8.02 1.20
N PHE A 315 19.23 -8.22 0.54
CA PHE A 315 18.62 -7.21 -0.33
C PHE A 315 17.13 -7.02 -0.07
N ARG A 316 16.60 -7.56 1.03
CA ARG A 316 15.22 -7.32 1.44
C ARG A 316 15.04 -5.84 1.74
N ARG A 317 13.96 -5.25 1.20
CA ARG A 317 13.59 -3.87 1.52
C ARG A 317 12.74 -3.84 2.77
N ASP A 318 13.30 -3.33 3.87
CA ASP A 318 12.58 -3.10 5.11
C ASP A 318 11.98 -1.68 5.13
N TRP A 319 10.68 -1.58 5.40
CA TRP A 319 9.97 -0.29 5.48
C TRP A 319 9.82 0.22 6.91
N ILE A 320 9.74 -0.71 7.86
CA ILE A 320 9.53 -0.46 9.28
C ILE A 320 10.37 -1.42 10.10
N VAL A 321 10.83 -0.97 11.27
CA VAL A 321 11.67 -1.81 12.13
C VAL A 321 10.87 -3.03 12.61
N ARG A 322 11.48 -4.23 12.51
CA ARG A 322 10.84 -5.51 12.88
C ARG A 322 10.83 -5.77 14.39
N LYS A 323 11.88 -5.37 15.10
CA LYS A 323 12.03 -5.54 16.55
C LYS A 323 12.35 -4.20 17.20
N THR A 324 11.60 -3.85 18.25
CA THR A 324 11.86 -2.63 19.01
C THR A 324 13.24 -2.67 19.68
N ASP A 325 13.83 -1.51 19.90
CA ASP A 325 15.06 -1.40 20.69
C ASP A 325 14.72 -1.76 22.15
N SER A 326 15.48 -2.67 22.75
CA SER A 326 15.29 -3.12 24.14
C SER A 326 15.18 -1.99 25.18
N ARG A 327 15.67 -0.78 24.85
CA ARG A 327 15.67 0.40 25.74
C ARG A 327 14.47 1.32 25.56
N SER A 328 13.82 1.30 24.39
CA SER A 328 12.67 2.14 24.08
C SER A 328 11.65 1.25 23.40
N ASP A 329 10.58 0.92 24.10
CA ASP A 329 9.40 0.19 23.60
C ASP A 329 8.62 1.03 22.56
N ARG A 330 9.34 1.59 21.59
CA ARG A 330 8.91 2.49 20.52
C ARG A 330 9.37 1.90 19.20
N ILE A 331 8.56 2.12 18.18
CA ILE A 331 8.80 1.63 16.83
C ILE A 331 9.26 2.79 15.97
N ASN A 332 10.30 2.54 15.16
CA ASN A 332 10.79 3.51 14.19
C ASN A 332 10.42 3.11 12.77
N MET A 333 10.15 4.12 11.95
CA MET A 333 10.11 4.00 10.50
C MET A 333 11.55 3.96 9.97
N ILE A 334 11.78 3.23 8.88
CA ILE A 334 13.11 3.13 8.24
C ILE A 334 13.24 4.20 7.16
N GLU A 335 12.20 4.35 6.35
CA GLU A 335 12.12 5.34 5.27
C GLU A 335 11.06 6.39 5.57
N TYR A 336 11.20 7.56 4.94
CA TYR A 336 10.21 8.63 4.96
C TYR A 336 10.07 9.25 3.56
N ILE A 337 8.89 9.81 3.29
CA ILE A 337 8.58 10.37 1.97
C ILE A 337 8.99 11.83 1.87
N THR A 338 8.57 12.66 2.84
CA THR A 338 8.75 14.12 2.77
C THR A 338 9.47 14.67 3.97
N PHE A 339 8.92 14.49 5.16
CA PHE A 339 9.59 14.84 6.40
C PHE A 339 9.83 13.58 7.24
N PRO A 340 10.89 13.56 8.08
CA PRO A 340 11.41 12.35 8.71
C PRO A 340 10.63 11.93 9.97
N TRP A 341 9.30 11.89 9.88
CA TRP A 341 8.43 11.47 10.97
C TRP A 341 8.75 10.04 11.41
N TYR A 342 9.00 9.85 12.72
CA TYR A 342 9.29 8.57 13.36
C TYR A 342 10.59 7.87 12.92
N VAL A 343 11.46 8.56 12.17
CA VAL A 343 12.70 7.97 11.65
C VAL A 343 13.88 8.24 12.58
N LYS A 344 14.52 7.16 13.03
CA LYS A 344 15.73 7.25 13.84
C LYS A 344 16.91 7.74 12.98
N PRO A 345 17.69 8.73 13.43
CA PRO A 345 18.88 9.17 12.72
C PRO A 345 19.91 8.06 12.56
N SER A 346 20.46 7.93 11.36
CA SER A 346 21.59 7.05 11.03
C SER A 346 22.60 7.82 10.17
N VAL A 347 23.81 7.27 10.01
CA VAL A 347 24.82 7.90 9.14
C VAL A 347 24.29 8.02 7.71
N TRP A 348 23.62 6.99 7.19
CA TRP A 348 23.15 6.96 5.82
C TRP A 348 21.97 7.93 5.56
N ASN A 349 20.97 7.97 6.44
CA ASN A 349 19.81 8.84 6.24
C ASN A 349 20.06 10.32 6.59
N ARG A 350 21.18 10.64 7.26
CA ARG A 350 21.61 12.03 7.48
C ARG A 350 22.65 12.53 6.49
N TRP A 351 23.52 11.66 5.97
CA TRP A 351 24.69 12.07 5.20
C TRP A 351 24.83 11.35 3.85
N GLY A 352 23.89 10.48 3.49
CA GLY A 352 23.85 9.81 2.20
C GLY A 352 23.29 10.70 1.08
N PRO A 353 23.38 10.27 -0.20
CA PRO A 353 23.06 11.11 -1.35
C PRO A 353 21.64 11.72 -1.32
N TYR A 354 20.65 10.97 -0.84
CA TYR A 354 19.28 11.47 -0.69
C TYR A 354 19.20 12.60 0.34
N ALA A 355 19.90 12.47 1.48
CA ALA A 355 19.92 13.50 2.53
C ALA A 355 20.54 14.81 2.04
N TRP A 356 21.64 14.74 1.28
CA TRP A 356 22.23 15.92 0.64
C TRP A 356 21.25 16.59 -0.33
N MET A 357 20.56 15.81 -1.16
CA MET A 357 19.54 16.34 -2.06
C MET A 357 18.41 17.03 -1.29
N THR A 358 17.92 16.41 -0.22
CA THR A 358 16.90 17.00 0.67
C THR A 358 17.38 18.32 1.28
N TRP A 359 18.62 18.38 1.78
CA TRP A 359 19.21 19.61 2.30
C TRP A 359 19.34 20.71 1.25
N PHE A 360 19.80 20.40 0.04
CA PHE A 360 19.84 21.37 -1.06
C PHE A 360 18.45 21.89 -1.44
N ALA A 361 17.40 21.07 -1.24
CA ALA A 361 16.01 21.47 -1.44
C ALA A 361 15.41 22.24 -0.24
N GLY A 362 16.16 22.44 0.86
CA GLY A 362 15.67 23.07 2.09
C GLY A 362 14.76 22.17 2.95
N GLY A 363 14.76 20.86 2.70
CA GLY A 363 14.01 19.88 3.49
C GLY A 363 14.72 19.45 4.77
N ALA A 364 13.99 18.81 5.68
CA ALA A 364 14.54 18.29 6.93
C ALA A 364 14.99 16.84 6.78
N VAL A 365 16.10 16.46 7.44
CA VAL A 365 16.57 15.06 7.52
C VAL A 365 16.45 14.54 8.96
N PRO A 366 16.45 13.20 9.18
CA PRO A 366 16.22 12.61 10.49
C PRO A 366 17.13 13.17 11.57
N GLY A 367 16.55 13.74 12.63
CA GLY A 367 17.27 14.31 13.78
C GLY A 367 17.52 15.82 13.72
N ASP A 368 17.11 16.50 12.65
CA ASP A 368 17.22 17.97 12.57
C ASP A 368 16.26 18.69 13.52
N ASP A 369 15.08 18.10 13.76
CA ASP A 369 14.05 18.68 14.64
C ASP A 369 13.33 17.56 15.42
N VAL A 370 13.23 17.74 16.74
CA VAL A 370 12.58 16.82 17.67
C VAL A 370 11.08 16.64 17.39
N ARG A 371 10.44 17.61 16.73
CA ARG A 371 9.01 17.53 16.41
C ARG A 371 8.67 16.33 15.53
N TYR A 372 9.62 15.85 14.74
CA TYR A 372 9.43 14.69 13.87
C TYR A 372 9.54 13.35 14.62
N LYS A 373 9.69 13.37 15.95
CA LYS A 373 9.68 12.18 16.82
C LYS A 373 10.72 11.13 16.42
N PRO A 374 12.02 11.46 16.33
CA PRO A 374 13.08 10.52 15.96
C PRO A 374 13.19 9.29 16.89
N GLU A 375 12.66 9.39 18.12
CA GLU A 375 12.52 8.29 19.08
C GLU A 375 11.47 7.24 18.68
N GLY A 376 10.67 7.50 17.63
CA GLY A 376 9.64 6.60 17.14
C GLY A 376 8.28 6.81 17.81
N PHE A 377 7.36 5.88 17.60
CA PHE A 377 5.99 5.96 18.08
C PHE A 377 5.59 4.73 18.91
N LYS A 378 4.55 4.91 19.72
CA LYS A 378 3.68 3.81 20.16
C LYS A 378 2.38 3.85 19.36
N THR A 379 1.75 2.71 19.13
CA THR A 379 0.59 2.60 18.23
C THR A 379 -0.54 3.58 18.59
N PHE A 380 -0.83 3.77 19.88
CA PHE A 380 -1.87 4.68 20.37
C PHE A 380 -1.51 6.19 20.25
N GLU A 381 -0.26 6.52 19.93
CA GLU A 381 0.19 7.89 19.69
C GLU A 381 0.07 8.30 18.22
N VAL A 382 -0.17 7.35 17.30
CA VAL A 382 -0.25 7.65 15.86
C VAL A 382 -1.56 8.35 15.52
N GLY A 383 -1.51 9.39 14.69
CA GLY A 383 -2.68 10.17 14.27
C GLY A 383 -2.56 11.67 14.58
N PRO A 384 -3.63 12.45 14.38
CA PRO A 384 -3.61 13.89 14.63
C PRO A 384 -3.18 14.23 16.06
N GLU A 385 -2.45 15.32 16.25
CA GLU A 385 -1.91 15.76 17.56
C GLU A 385 -2.98 15.77 18.67
N ALA A 386 -4.19 16.25 18.35
CA ALA A 386 -5.32 16.30 19.27
C ALA A 386 -5.85 14.91 19.72
N SER A 387 -5.43 13.83 19.06
CA SER A 387 -5.83 12.45 19.28
C SER A 387 -4.71 11.57 19.82
N GLU A 388 -3.48 12.08 19.94
CA GLU A 388 -2.34 11.32 20.46
C GLU A 388 -2.58 10.91 21.91
N GLY A 389 -2.34 9.64 22.24
CA GLY A 389 -2.52 9.13 23.60
C GLY A 389 -3.97 8.83 23.99
N LYS A 390 -4.96 9.18 23.16
CA LYS A 390 -6.40 9.02 23.47
C LYS A 390 -6.97 7.73 22.88
N GLY A 391 -8.06 7.24 23.47
CA GLY A 391 -8.82 6.11 22.94
C GLY A 391 -8.34 4.73 23.37
N GLN A 392 -7.50 4.65 24.41
CA GLN A 392 -6.88 3.38 24.81
C GLN A 392 -7.92 2.36 25.26
N ASP A 393 -8.91 2.75 26.05
CA ASP A 393 -9.95 1.84 26.55
C ASP A 393 -10.81 1.29 25.40
N GLU A 394 -11.22 2.15 24.45
CA GLU A 394 -12.00 1.72 23.30
C GLU A 394 -11.17 0.84 22.35
N MET A 395 -9.88 1.14 22.17
CA MET A 395 -8.96 0.30 21.41
C MET A 395 -8.78 -1.07 22.08
N MET A 396 -8.66 -1.13 23.41
CA MET A 396 -8.56 -2.39 24.15
C MET A 396 -9.82 -3.25 24.00
N ALA A 397 -11.01 -2.63 24.05
CA ALA A 397 -12.26 -3.34 23.80
C ALA A 397 -12.35 -3.88 22.35
N ASP A 398 -11.85 -3.11 21.38
CA ASP A 398 -11.82 -3.52 19.98
C ASP A 398 -10.81 -4.64 19.70
N LEU A 399 -9.67 -4.63 20.38
CA LEU A 399 -8.61 -5.63 20.28
C LEU A 399 -9.11 -7.04 20.58
N ASP A 400 -9.98 -7.20 21.58
CA ASP A 400 -10.53 -8.51 21.93
C ASP A 400 -11.45 -9.05 20.82
N ASP A 401 -12.16 -8.18 20.09
CA ASP A 401 -12.93 -8.59 18.91
C ASP A 401 -12.01 -8.99 17.76
N ILE A 402 -10.98 -8.18 17.47
CA ILE A 402 -9.98 -8.45 16.43
C ILE A 402 -9.26 -9.78 16.68
N ARG A 403 -8.86 -10.06 17.94
CA ARG A 403 -8.21 -11.32 18.34
C ARG A 403 -9.10 -12.52 18.06
N ARG A 404 -10.36 -12.48 18.51
CA ARG A 404 -11.33 -13.56 18.27
C ARG A 404 -11.55 -13.82 16.78
N ARG A 405 -11.56 -12.78 15.94
CA ARG A 405 -11.64 -12.93 14.47
C ARG A 405 -10.39 -13.61 13.91
N ALA A 406 -9.20 -13.14 14.31
CA ALA A 406 -7.91 -13.70 13.86
C ALA A 406 -7.67 -15.15 14.29
N GLU A 407 -8.28 -15.60 15.38
CA GLU A 407 -8.27 -17.00 15.82
C GLU A 407 -9.11 -17.91 14.90
N ARG A 408 -10.27 -17.41 14.43
CA ARG A 408 -11.21 -18.15 13.57
C ARG A 408 -10.76 -18.20 12.11
N SER A 409 -9.95 -17.25 11.65
CA SER A 409 -9.54 -17.15 10.24
C SER A 409 -8.37 -18.09 9.90
N GLN A 410 -8.67 -19.35 9.53
CA GLN A 410 -7.71 -20.17 8.77
C GLN A 410 -7.66 -19.68 7.31
N CYS A 411 -8.79 -19.66 6.61
CA CYS A 411 -8.97 -19.00 5.31
C CYS A 411 -10.24 -18.12 5.38
N PRO A 412 -10.19 -16.81 5.03
CA PRO A 412 -11.37 -15.95 5.07
C PRO A 412 -12.53 -16.35 4.13
N PHE A 413 -12.26 -17.30 3.23
CA PHE A 413 -13.16 -17.76 2.18
C PHE A 413 -13.49 -19.26 2.26
N SER A 414 -12.88 -20.02 3.16
CA SER A 414 -13.27 -21.41 3.34
C SER A 414 -14.66 -21.45 3.95
N SER A 415 -15.61 -22.11 3.27
CA SER A 415 -16.84 -22.56 3.90
C SER A 415 -16.44 -23.40 5.11
N SER A 416 -16.87 -23.00 6.31
CA SER A 416 -16.70 -23.84 7.48
C SER A 416 -17.40 -25.17 7.18
N VAL A 417 -16.63 -26.23 6.97
CA VAL A 417 -17.15 -27.59 7.07
C VAL A 417 -17.50 -27.76 8.54
N SER A 418 -18.76 -27.49 8.86
CA SER A 418 -19.37 -27.81 10.15
C SER A 418 -19.57 -29.31 10.27
#